data_AF-A0A1Y4EZ90-F1
#
_entry.id   AF-A0A1Y4EZ90-F1
#
_cell.length_a   1.000
_cell.length_b   1.000
_cell.length_c   1.000
_cell.angle_alpha   90.00
_cell.angle_beta   90.00
_cell.angle_gamma   90.00
#
_symmetry.space_group_name_H-M   'P 1'
#
loop_
_entity.id
_entity.type
_entity.pdbx_description
1 polymer ?
#
loop_
_entity_poly.entity_id
_entity_poly.type
_entity_poly.pdbx_seq_one_letter_code
_entity_poly.pdbx_strand_id
1 'polypeptide(L)' 'MLCKGDIQYFHHIHLYPQGNKHFREYAIPEYKSLLTDVGKDTFIDLTYEWLFDRIEKVFKSCKHQEWVKYLRKRYLV' A
#
# COMPACT_ATOMS: atom_id res chain seq x y z
N MET A 1 -22.97 -0.56 -11.92
CA MET A 1 -22.81 0.83 -11.43
C MET A 1 -22.93 0.77 -9.93
N LEU A 2 -21.94 1.28 -9.18
CA LEU A 2 -21.99 1.26 -7.71
C LEU A 2 -22.93 2.37 -7.23
N CYS A 3 -23.93 2.02 -6.42
CA CYS A 3 -24.89 2.93 -5.83
C CYS A 3 -24.43 3.41 -4.44
N LYS A 4 -24.97 4.54 -3.99
CA LYS A 4 -24.74 5.06 -2.64
C LYS A 4 -25.29 4.05 -1.62
N GLY A 5 -24.41 3.42 -0.85
CA GLY A 5 -24.74 2.38 0.13
C GLY A 5 -24.19 0.99 -0.20
N ASP A 6 -23.72 0.76 -1.44
CA ASP A 6 -23.18 -0.55 -1.85
C ASP A 6 -21.80 -0.83 -1.24
N ILE A 7 -21.08 0.21 -0.86
CA ILE A 7 -19.74 0.13 -0.25
C ILE A 7 -19.85 0.61 1.20
N GLN A 8 -19.70 -0.33 2.14
CA GLN A 8 -19.66 -0.02 3.58
C GLN A 8 -18.28 0.47 4.03
N TYR A 9 -17.22 -0.09 3.45
CA TYR A 9 -15.84 0.22 3.79
C TYR A 9 -15.03 0.47 2.52
N PHE A 10 -14.32 1.58 2.51
CA PHE A 10 -13.38 1.91 1.45
C PHE A 10 -11.99 2.05 2.06
N HIS A 11 -11.02 1.32 1.53
CA HIS A 11 -9.62 1.47 1.90
C HIS A 11 -8.80 1.76 0.65
N HIS A 12 -8.09 2.88 0.67
CA HIS A 12 -7.17 3.24 -0.40
C HIS A 12 -5.74 2.87 0.02
N ILE A 13 -5.15 1.88 -0.65
CA ILE A 13 -3.76 1.48 -0.39
C ILE A 13 -2.86 2.14 -1.44
N HIS A 14 -1.98 3.02 -1.00
CA HIS A 14 -0.94 3.60 -1.83
C HIS A 14 0.40 2.89 -1.59
N LEU A 15 1.07 2.45 -2.67
CA LEU A 15 2.34 1.73 -2.59
C LEU A 15 3.45 2.49 -3.29
N TYR A 16 4.59 2.63 -2.62
CA TYR A 16 5.78 3.29 -3.17
C TYR A 16 7.08 2.67 -2.63
N PRO A 17 8.23 2.80 -3.32
CA PRO A 17 9.50 2.33 -2.77
C PRO A 17 9.92 3.16 -1.56
N GLN A 18 10.47 2.53 -0.52
CA GLN A 18 10.94 3.23 0.69
C GLN A 18 12.02 4.27 0.37
N GLY A 19 12.84 4.01 -0.65
CA GLY A 19 13.86 4.95 -1.13
C GLY A 19 13.31 6.18 -1.84
N ASN A 20 12.01 6.22 -2.19
CA ASN A 20 11.43 7.34 -2.88
C ASN A 20 11.11 8.48 -1.90
N LYS A 21 12.09 9.38 -1.73
CA LYS A 21 11.99 10.56 -0.88
C LYS A 21 10.86 11.50 -1.30
N HIS A 22 10.60 11.63 -2.61
CA HIS A 22 9.55 12.53 -3.09
C HIS A 22 8.18 12.16 -2.54
N PHE A 23 7.80 10.87 -2.62
CA PHE A 23 6.53 10.41 -2.05
C PHE A 23 6.51 10.51 -0.53
N ARG A 24 7.60 10.09 0.13
CA ARG A 24 7.67 10.06 1.59
C ARG A 24 7.61 11.45 2.23
N GLU A 25 8.35 12.40 1.68
CA GLU A 25 8.57 13.71 2.29
C GLU A 25 7.58 14.77 1.79
N TYR A 26 7.06 14.63 0.57
CA TYR A 26 6.26 15.69 -0.07
C TYR A 26 4.88 15.19 -0.49
N ALA A 27 4.81 14.27 -1.47
CA ALA A 27 3.54 13.99 -2.15
C ALA A 27 2.48 13.35 -1.24
N ILE A 28 2.88 12.42 -0.36
CA ILE A 28 1.93 11.74 0.55
C ILE A 28 1.45 12.67 1.67
N PRO A 29 2.34 13.38 2.41
CA PRO A 29 1.89 14.39 3.36
C PRO A 29 0.98 15.45 2.74
N GLU A 30 1.32 15.95 1.56
CA GLU A 30 0.51 16.94 0.85
C GLU A 30 -0.87 16.36 0.50
N TYR A 31 -0.93 15.17 -0.10
CA TYR A 31 -2.21 14.52 -0.41
C TYR A 31 -3.06 14.30 0.84
N LYS A 32 -2.48 13.80 1.93
CA LYS A 32 -3.18 13.59 3.20
C LYS A 32 -3.72 14.89 3.80
N SER A 33 -3.06 16.04 3.56
CA SER A 33 -3.54 17.34 4.03
C SER A 33 -4.84 17.77 3.36
N LEU A 34 -5.10 17.27 2.15
CA LEU A 34 -6.30 17.55 1.35
C LEU A 34 -7.48 16.62 1.70
N LEU A 35 -7.24 15.57 2.48
CA LEU A 35 -8.27 14.61 2.86
C LEU A 35 -9.10 15.11 4.05
N THR A 36 -10.39 14.76 4.04
CA THR A 36 -11.24 14.84 5.24
C THR A 36 -10.73 13.87 6.29
N ASP A 37 -11.17 14.01 7.55
CA ASP A 37 -10.73 13.12 8.62
C ASP A 37 -11.10 11.65 8.32
N VAL A 38 -12.31 11.41 7.80
CA VAL A 38 -12.73 10.08 7.31
C VAL A 38 -11.82 9.61 6.17
N GLY A 39 -11.44 10.51 5.26
CA GLY A 39 -10.52 10.17 4.16
C GLY A 39 -9.15 9.74 4.67
N LYS A 40 -8.60 10.43 5.67
CA LYS A 40 -7.32 10.10 6.29
C LYS A 40 -7.35 8.72 6.94
N ASP A 41 -8.43 8.38 7.63
CA ASP A 41 -8.60 7.07 8.28
C ASP A 41 -8.68 5.91 7.25
N THR A 42 -9.13 6.21 6.03
CA THR A 42 -9.24 5.21 4.95
C THR A 42 -8.00 5.10 4.07
N PHE A 43 -7.09 6.07 4.14
CA PHE A 43 -5.91 6.13 3.29
C PHE A 43 -4.69 5.50 3.97
N ILE A 44 -4.17 4.44 3.35
CA ILE A 44 -3.08 3.64 3.88
C ILE A 44 -1.91 3.71 2.89
N ASP A 45 -0.87 4.45 3.26
CA ASP A 45 0.40 4.50 2.54
C ASP A 45 1.37 3.46 3.10
N LEU A 46 1.90 2.61 2.23
CA LEU A 46 2.84 1.56 2.58
C LEU A 46 4.01 1.54 1.60
N THR A 47 5.13 1.03 2.07
CA THR A 47 6.26 0.75 1.20
C THR A 47 6.23 -0.68 0.67
N TYR A 48 6.78 -0.90 -0.52
CA TYR A 48 6.93 -2.26 -1.08
C TYR A 48 7.70 -3.17 -0.11
N GLU A 49 8.77 -2.64 0.50
CA GLU A 49 9.62 -3.32 1.48
C GLU A 49 8.78 -3.81 2.66
N TRP A 50 8.00 -2.91 3.27
CA TRP A 50 7.16 -3.26 4.42
C TRP A 50 6.07 -4.27 4.05
N LEU A 51 5.42 -4.08 2.90
CA LEU A 51 4.36 -4.97 2.43
C LEU A 51 4.91 -6.38 2.17
N PHE A 52 6.02 -6.50 1.45
CA PHE A 52 6.58 -7.81 1.12
C PHE A 52 7.08 -8.55 2.37
N ASP A 53 7.68 -7.84 3.34
CA ASP A 53 8.05 -8.41 4.64
C ASP A 53 6.84 -8.96 5.41
N ARG A 54 5.68 -8.31 5.30
CA ARG A 54 4.43 -8.77 5.93
C ARG A 54 3.83 -9.97 5.19
N ILE A 55 3.79 -9.92 3.86
CA ILE A 55 3.29 -11.02 3.03
C ILE A 55 4.11 -12.29 3.31
N GLU A 56 5.43 -12.19 3.39
CA GLU A 56 6.30 -13.32 3.69
C GLU A 56 6.04 -13.95 5.07
N LYS A 57 5.63 -13.13 6.04
CA LYS A 57 5.27 -13.58 7.39
C LYS A 57 3.93 -14.31 7.42
N VAL A 58 2.95 -13.89 6.63
CA VAL A 58 1.60 -14.45 6.62
C VAL A 58 1.46 -15.63 5.67
N PHE A 59 1.99 -15.53 4.45
CA PHE A 59 1.77 -16.50 3.39
C PHE A 59 2.92 -17.52 3.32
N LYS A 60 2.75 -18.67 3.99
CA LYS A 60 3.82 -19.68 4.11
C LYS A 60 3.89 -20.74 3.01
N SER A 61 2.93 -20.79 2.08
CA SER A 61 2.96 -21.78 1.00
C SER A 61 4.13 -21.53 0.04
N CYS A 62 4.70 -22.59 -0.52
CA CYS A 62 5.81 -22.50 -1.48
C CYS A 62 5.48 -21.57 -2.66
N LYS A 63 4.27 -21.70 -3.22
CA LYS A 63 3.77 -20.86 -4.32
C LYS A 63 3.73 -19.37 -3.93
N HIS A 64 3.28 -19.03 -2.73
CA HIS A 64 3.25 -17.63 -2.29
C HIS A 64 4.67 -17.08 -2.11
N GLN A 65 5.61 -17.89 -1.64
CA GLN A 65 7.01 -17.50 -1.48
C GLN A 65 7.69 -17.22 -2.83
N GLU A 66 7.37 -17.99 -3.87
CA GLU A 66 7.83 -17.71 -5.24
C GLU A 66 7.31 -16.36 -5.75
N TRP A 67 6.04 -16.04 -5.49
CA TRP A 67 5.47 -14.74 -5.82
C TRP A 67 6.16 -13.61 -5.06
N VAL A 68 6.42 -13.75 -3.76
CA VAL A 68 7.17 -12.74 -2.99
C VAL A 68 8.56 -12.50 -3.57
N LYS A 69 9.30 -13.57 -3.91
CA LYS A 69 10.61 -13.46 -4.55
C LYS A 69 10.54 -12.71 -5.87
N TYR A 70 9.54 -13.02 -6.71
CA TYR A 70 9.31 -12.31 -7.96
C TYR A 70 9.02 -10.82 -7.72
N LEU A 71 8.12 -10.49 -6.79
CA LEU A 71 7.73 -9.12 -6.48
C LEU A 71 8.91 -8.30 -5.95
N ARG A 72 9.71 -8.86 -5.04
CA ARG A 72 10.95 -8.21 -4.56
C ARG A 72 11.90 -7.90 -5.72
N LYS A 73 12.13 -8.87 -6.61
CA LYS A 73 12.95 -8.68 -7.81
C LYS A 73 12.36 -7.68 -8.82
N ARG A 74 11.06 -7.41 -8.79
CA ARG A 74 10.45 -6.46 -9.72
C ARG A 74 10.46 -5.02 -9.20
N TYR A 75 10.28 -4.84 -7.89
CA TYR A 75 9.98 -3.53 -7.30
C TYR A 75 11.07 -2.98 -6.37
N LEU A 76 12.05 -3.81 -5.94
CA LEU A 76 13.11 -3.41 -4.99
C LEU A 76 14.54 -3.47 -5.59
N VAL A 77 14.68 -3.51 -6.92
CA VAL A 77 15.99 -3.61 -7.61
C VAL A 77 16.68 -2.26 -7.67
#